data_AF-A0AAX3BEK2-F1
#
_entry.id   AF-A0AAX3BEK2-F1
#
_cell.length_a   1.000
_cell.length_b   1.000
_cell.length_c   1.000
_cell.angle_alpha   90.00
_cell.angle_beta   90.00
_cell.angle_gamma   90.00
#
_symmetry.space_group_name_H-M   'P 1'
#
loop_
_entity.id
_entity.type
_entity.pdbx_description
1 polymer ?
#
loop_
_entity_poly.entity_id
_entity_poly.type
_entity_poly.pdbx_seq_one_letter_code
_entity_poly.pdbx_strand_id
1 'polypeptide(L)'
;MVEDTIIYNEPNINSKVIRSLNITEIVLIESNVMVTNAEGTKEKWLFIKTLGGKKGWIQRNTIAKPTDFKQVKKFGDYYIEGWSGDYDFAYRFYRNGTYKMKVFDDIKEKTIYKIGRLYRCKNIVATEGGALFYFDEEGNLFTDVLFIDDKTGEPFRAITNKSEFPKWAQSDKAPVLETYYILTGDNVNVRSEASTNSAVLLKLKKGARVKLLERSDVTFTIGDRTGNWVYIDTGVKDKKGNTIKGWVVDIYLKEE
;
A
#
# COMPACT_ATOMS: atom_id res chain seq x y z
N MET A 1 -4.33 -23.25 1.53
CA MET A 1 -2.88 -23.54 1.57
C MET A 1 -2.21 -22.85 0.38
N VAL A 2 -1.49 -21.76 0.59
CA VAL A 2 -0.69 -21.13 -0.48
C VAL A 2 0.62 -21.91 -0.53
N GLU A 3 0.81 -22.69 -1.58
CA GLU A 3 1.98 -23.57 -1.72
C GLU A 3 3.29 -22.77 -1.62
N ASP A 4 4.23 -23.27 -0.82
CA ASP A 4 5.57 -22.72 -0.73
C ASP A 4 6.20 -22.65 -2.14
N THR A 5 6.84 -21.53 -2.46
CA THR A 5 7.56 -21.43 -3.73
C THR A 5 8.87 -22.22 -3.65
N ILE A 6 9.09 -23.17 -4.55
CA ILE A 6 10.30 -23.97 -4.56
C ILE A 6 11.37 -23.30 -5.43
N ILE A 7 12.59 -23.20 -4.90
CA ILE A 7 13.80 -22.81 -5.63
C ILE A 7 14.46 -24.06 -6.20
N TYR A 8 14.73 -24.04 -7.49
CA TYR A 8 15.34 -25.09 -8.27
C TYR A 8 16.75 -24.71 -8.74
N ASN A 9 17.60 -25.70 -8.99
CA ASN A 9 18.94 -25.46 -9.53
C ASN A 9 18.93 -25.08 -11.02
N GLU A 10 17.93 -25.55 -11.76
CA GLU A 10 17.71 -25.28 -13.18
C GLU A 10 16.24 -24.86 -13.40
N PRO A 11 15.90 -24.21 -14.52
CA PRO A 11 14.53 -23.78 -14.81
C PRO A 11 13.65 -24.98 -15.26
N ASN A 12 13.54 -25.97 -14.38
CA ASN A 12 12.86 -27.23 -14.58
C ASN A 12 12.42 -27.79 -13.21
N ILE A 13 11.13 -28.13 -13.08
CA ILE A 13 10.53 -28.67 -11.85
C ILE A 13 11.13 -30.02 -11.42
N ASN A 14 11.74 -30.76 -12.34
CA ASN A 14 12.41 -32.04 -12.07
C ASN A 14 13.88 -31.86 -11.69
N SER A 15 14.40 -30.63 -11.72
CA SER A 15 15.78 -30.37 -11.31
C SER A 15 15.92 -30.40 -9.78
N LYS A 16 17.16 -30.43 -9.32
CA LYS A 16 17.48 -30.44 -7.89
C LYS A 16 16.81 -29.27 -7.16
N VAL A 17 15.99 -29.58 -6.16
CA VAL A 17 15.44 -28.59 -5.23
C VAL A 17 16.56 -28.04 -4.36
N ILE A 18 16.65 -26.71 -4.30
CA ILE A 18 17.57 -25.99 -3.41
C ILE A 18 16.90 -25.80 -2.05
N ARG A 19 15.67 -25.25 -2.02
CA ARG A 19 14.80 -25.11 -0.84
C ARG A 19 13.43 -24.56 -1.21
N SER A 20 12.48 -24.60 -0.28
CA SER A 20 11.25 -23.79 -0.32
C SER A 20 11.50 -22.37 0.21
N LEU A 21 10.78 -21.39 -0.37
CA LEU A 21 10.67 -20.01 0.09
C LEU A 21 9.45 -19.87 0.99
N ASN A 22 9.59 -19.07 2.05
CA ASN A 22 8.46 -18.69 2.88
C ASN A 22 7.57 -17.69 2.14
N ILE A 23 6.27 -17.66 2.46
CA ILE A 23 5.27 -16.84 1.76
C ILE A 23 5.54 -15.32 1.78
N THR A 24 6.30 -14.84 2.77
CA THR A 24 6.68 -13.43 2.93
C THR A 24 8.11 -13.15 2.44
N GLU A 25 8.84 -14.15 1.95
CA GLU A 25 10.25 -14.00 1.59
C GLU A 25 10.41 -13.16 0.31
N ILE A 26 11.18 -12.08 0.43
CA ILE A 26 11.49 -11.18 -0.69
C ILE A 26 12.71 -11.72 -1.44
N VAL A 27 12.62 -11.72 -2.77
CA VAL A 27 13.71 -12.13 -3.65
C VAL A 27 14.02 -11.05 -4.69
N LEU A 28 15.29 -10.94 -5.05
CA LEU A 28 15.76 -10.14 -6.17
C LEU A 28 15.70 -10.98 -7.45
N ILE A 29 15.09 -10.46 -8.51
CA ILE A 29 15.12 -11.09 -9.83
C ILE A 29 16.39 -10.66 -10.54
N GLU A 30 17.25 -11.62 -10.89
CA GLU A 30 18.52 -11.37 -11.60
C GLU A 30 18.38 -11.59 -13.11
N SER A 31 17.58 -12.58 -13.53
CA SER A 31 17.31 -12.83 -14.95
C SER A 31 16.02 -13.62 -15.16
N ASN A 32 15.63 -13.83 -16.41
CA ASN A 32 14.47 -14.67 -16.75
C ASN A 32 14.67 -15.39 -18.08
N VAL A 33 14.04 -16.56 -18.21
CA VAL A 33 14.05 -17.38 -19.43
C VAL A 33 12.66 -17.93 -19.72
N MET A 34 12.40 -18.26 -20.98
CA MET A 34 11.22 -19.02 -21.40
C MET A 34 11.64 -20.48 -21.63
N VAL A 35 10.99 -21.41 -20.96
CA VAL A 35 11.23 -22.86 -21.12
C VAL A 35 9.96 -23.50 -21.65
N THR A 36 10.09 -24.46 -22.55
CA THR A 36 8.96 -25.27 -23.00
C THR A 36 8.94 -26.53 -22.14
N ASN A 37 7.85 -26.76 -21.42
CA ASN A 37 7.71 -27.94 -20.57
C ASN A 37 7.47 -29.21 -21.43
N ALA A 38 7.41 -30.38 -20.78
CA ALA A 38 7.21 -31.66 -21.46
C ALA A 38 5.87 -31.74 -22.23
N GLU A 39 4.89 -30.92 -21.85
CA GLU A 39 3.57 -30.83 -22.49
C GLU A 39 3.55 -29.82 -23.66
N GLY A 40 4.70 -29.22 -24.00
CA GLY A 40 4.80 -28.23 -25.07
C GLY A 40 4.37 -26.81 -24.67
N THR A 41 4.04 -26.58 -23.39
CA THR A 41 3.62 -25.27 -22.89
C THR A 41 4.83 -24.40 -22.55
N LYS A 42 4.80 -23.14 -22.99
CA LYS A 42 5.84 -22.17 -22.66
C LYS A 42 5.62 -21.58 -21.26
N GLU A 43 6.58 -21.79 -20.38
CA GLU A 43 6.61 -21.27 -19.02
C GLU A 43 7.72 -20.24 -18.85
N LYS A 44 7.43 -19.19 -18.11
CA LYS A 44 8.43 -18.18 -17.74
C LYS A 44 9.08 -18.56 -16.42
N TRP A 45 10.40 -18.66 -16.42
CA TRP A 45 11.21 -18.94 -15.25
C TRP A 45 12.06 -17.72 -14.88
N LEU A 46 12.25 -17.51 -13.58
CA LEU A 46 13.02 -16.41 -13.04
C LEU A 46 14.23 -16.94 -12.30
N PHE A 47 15.41 -16.41 -12.59
CA PHE A 47 16.57 -16.62 -11.75
C PHE A 47 16.56 -15.55 -10.66
N ILE A 48 16.59 -16.00 -9.40
CA ILE A 48 16.43 -15.13 -8.24
C ILE A 48 17.60 -15.25 -7.27
N LYS A 49 17.76 -14.23 -6.43
CA LYS A 49 18.62 -14.20 -5.25
C LYS A 49 17.79 -13.83 -4.03
N THR A 50 17.79 -14.69 -3.01
CA THR A 50 17.18 -14.41 -1.70
C THR A 50 18.03 -13.41 -0.91
N LEU A 51 17.44 -12.77 0.10
CA LEU A 51 18.20 -11.88 0.99
C LEU A 51 19.34 -12.61 1.71
N GLY A 52 19.15 -13.88 2.06
CA GLY A 52 20.21 -14.76 2.60
C GLY A 52 21.27 -15.21 1.59
N GLY A 53 21.26 -14.68 0.36
CA GLY A 53 22.27 -14.92 -0.66
C GLY A 53 22.11 -16.22 -1.46
N LYS A 54 21.10 -17.05 -1.16
CA LYS A 54 20.80 -18.26 -1.95
C LYS A 54 20.23 -17.88 -3.31
N LYS A 55 20.66 -18.57 -4.36
CA LYS A 55 20.24 -18.34 -5.74
C LYS A 55 19.62 -19.58 -6.35
N GLY A 56 18.76 -19.39 -7.34
CA GLY A 56 18.18 -20.48 -8.14
C GLY A 56 17.02 -20.01 -8.99
N TRP A 57 16.32 -20.97 -9.58
CA TRP A 57 15.21 -20.76 -10.49
C TRP A 57 13.86 -20.99 -9.81
N ILE A 58 12.90 -20.12 -10.10
CA ILE A 58 11.50 -20.27 -9.68
C ILE A 58 10.59 -20.09 -10.89
N GLN A 59 9.40 -20.69 -10.87
CA GLN A 59 8.39 -20.41 -11.88
C GLN A 59 7.79 -19.01 -11.65
N ARG A 60 7.57 -18.23 -12.72
CA ARG A 60 7.09 -16.85 -12.59
C ARG A 60 5.73 -16.75 -11.92
N ASN A 61 4.84 -17.71 -12.13
CA ASN A 61 3.48 -17.71 -11.61
C ASN A 61 3.41 -17.89 -10.07
N THR A 62 4.51 -18.25 -9.41
CA THR A 62 4.53 -18.48 -7.96
C THR A 62 4.89 -17.22 -7.16
N ILE A 63 5.38 -16.15 -7.80
CA ILE A 63 5.77 -14.90 -7.14
C ILE A 63 4.81 -13.74 -7.42
N ALA A 64 4.48 -12.99 -6.37
CA ALA A 64 3.76 -11.72 -6.48
C ALA A 64 4.71 -10.58 -6.89
N LYS A 65 4.27 -9.70 -7.80
CA LYS A 65 4.94 -8.43 -8.12
C LYS A 65 4.24 -7.27 -7.39
N PRO A 66 4.90 -6.12 -7.20
CA PRO A 66 4.27 -4.96 -6.56
C PRO A 66 2.93 -4.54 -7.19
N THR A 67 2.76 -4.70 -8.50
CA THR A 67 1.51 -4.33 -9.20
C THR A 67 0.35 -5.33 -9.00
N ASP A 68 0.61 -6.49 -8.42
CA ASP A 68 -0.43 -7.45 -8.02
C ASP A 68 -1.14 -6.99 -6.75
N PHE A 69 -0.50 -6.16 -5.93
CA PHE A 69 -1.08 -5.59 -4.72
C PHE A 69 -2.08 -4.49 -5.08
N LYS A 70 -3.30 -4.62 -4.56
CA LYS A 70 -4.37 -3.63 -4.74
C LYS A 70 -4.63 -2.90 -3.45
N GLN A 71 -4.89 -1.60 -3.54
CA GLN A 71 -5.20 -0.80 -2.36
C GLN A 71 -6.43 -1.37 -1.65
N VAL A 72 -6.33 -1.55 -0.35
CA VAL A 72 -7.43 -1.98 0.50
C VAL A 72 -8.35 -0.80 0.76
N LYS A 73 -9.64 -0.96 0.46
CA LYS A 73 -10.69 0.06 0.74
C LYS A 73 -11.54 -0.29 1.95
N LYS A 74 -11.60 -1.58 2.30
CA LYS A 74 -12.30 -2.11 3.47
C LYS A 74 -11.43 -3.17 4.14
N PHE A 75 -11.19 -3.03 5.44
CA PHE A 75 -10.35 -3.92 6.23
C PHE A 75 -10.92 -4.14 7.64
N GLY A 76 -10.29 -5.02 8.42
CA GLY A 76 -10.58 -5.19 9.83
C GLY A 76 -9.84 -4.18 10.72
N ASP A 77 -10.27 -4.10 11.98
CA ASP A 77 -9.52 -3.37 13.01
C ASP A 77 -8.46 -4.28 13.60
N TYR A 78 -7.18 -3.90 13.42
CA TYR A 78 -6.07 -4.60 14.02
C TYR A 78 -5.17 -3.62 14.76
N TYR A 79 -4.65 -4.07 15.89
CA TYR A 79 -3.46 -3.52 16.51
C TYR A 79 -2.38 -4.60 16.50
N ILE A 80 -1.24 -4.31 15.92
CA ILE A 80 -0.13 -5.25 15.78
C ILE A 80 1.09 -4.63 16.41
N GLU A 81 1.78 -5.33 17.30
CA GLU A 81 3.01 -4.86 17.92
C GLU A 81 4.11 -5.92 17.87
N GLY A 82 5.34 -5.45 17.89
CA GLY A 82 6.53 -6.27 18.06
C GLY A 82 7.80 -5.44 18.00
N TRP A 83 8.93 -6.12 17.98
CA TRP A 83 10.25 -5.53 17.98
C TRP A 83 11.09 -6.08 16.83
N SER A 84 12.08 -5.29 16.40
CA SER A 84 13.10 -5.70 15.44
C SER A 84 14.40 -4.97 15.78
N GLY A 85 15.42 -5.70 16.25
CA GLY A 85 16.62 -5.11 16.81
C GLY A 85 16.29 -4.15 17.96
N ASP A 86 16.78 -2.91 17.87
CA ASP A 86 16.55 -1.83 18.85
C ASP A 86 15.30 -0.97 18.54
N TYR A 87 14.33 -1.53 17.80
CA TYR A 87 13.12 -0.81 17.40
C TYR A 87 11.86 -1.52 17.89
N ASP A 88 11.14 -0.87 18.80
CA ASP A 88 9.75 -1.21 19.08
C ASP A 88 8.83 -0.54 18.05
N PHE A 89 7.94 -1.31 17.46
CA PHE A 89 6.95 -0.78 16.55
C PHE A 89 5.56 -1.35 16.79
N ALA A 90 4.56 -0.53 16.47
CA ALA A 90 3.18 -0.91 16.53
C ALA A 90 2.37 -0.31 15.39
N TYR A 91 1.49 -1.10 14.79
CA TYR A 91 0.59 -0.70 13.74
C TYR A 91 -0.85 -0.70 14.27
N ARG A 92 -1.59 0.35 13.94
CA ARG A 92 -3.04 0.40 14.02
C ARG A 92 -3.59 0.40 12.60
N PHE A 93 -4.26 -0.68 12.20
CA PHE A 93 -4.93 -0.81 10.90
C PHE A 93 -6.39 -0.45 11.02
N TYR A 94 -6.86 0.49 10.19
CA TYR A 94 -8.22 1.00 10.22
C TYR A 94 -9.10 0.35 9.15
N ARG A 95 -10.41 0.34 9.40
CA ARG A 95 -11.40 -0.24 8.48
C ARG A 95 -11.38 0.32 7.07
N ASN A 96 -10.91 1.55 6.86
CA ASN A 96 -10.82 2.18 5.54
C ASN A 96 -9.55 1.79 4.76
N GLY A 97 -8.77 0.82 5.26
CA GLY A 97 -7.53 0.38 4.62
C GLY A 97 -6.37 1.37 4.78
N THR A 98 -6.42 2.23 5.79
CA THR A 98 -5.27 3.05 6.21
C THR A 98 -4.63 2.47 7.45
N TYR A 99 -3.41 2.91 7.76
CA TYR A 99 -2.75 2.58 9.01
C TYR A 99 -2.10 3.80 9.66
N LYS A 100 -1.90 3.68 10.97
CA LYS A 100 -0.97 4.51 11.74
C LYS A 100 0.06 3.60 12.39
N MET A 101 1.33 3.82 12.09
CA MET A 101 2.46 3.15 12.71
C MET A 101 3.07 4.05 13.77
N LYS A 102 3.39 3.49 14.92
CA LYS A 102 4.25 4.05 15.96
C LYS A 102 5.56 3.28 15.92
N VAL A 103 6.69 3.98 15.89
CA VAL A 103 8.03 3.41 16.06
C VAL A 103 8.72 4.16 17.18
N PHE A 104 9.33 3.45 18.10
CA PHE A 104 10.21 4.04 19.10
C PHE A 104 11.66 3.82 18.63
N ASP A 105 12.40 4.92 18.53
CA ASP A 105 13.83 4.93 18.21
C ASP A 105 14.58 5.06 19.54
N ASP A 106 15.05 3.94 20.07
CA ASP A 106 15.72 3.85 21.37
C ASP A 106 16.94 4.76 21.44
N ILE A 107 17.71 4.84 20.36
CA ILE A 107 18.94 5.65 20.27
C ILE A 107 18.63 7.15 20.44
N LYS A 108 17.49 7.61 19.92
CA LYS A 108 17.08 9.02 19.99
C LYS A 108 16.06 9.30 21.08
N GLU A 109 15.66 8.29 21.85
CA GLU A 109 14.57 8.33 22.83
C GLU A 109 13.31 8.99 22.27
N LYS A 110 12.98 8.71 21.01
CA LYS A 110 11.93 9.44 20.28
C LYS A 110 10.91 8.50 19.68
N THR A 111 9.63 8.82 19.92
CA THR A 111 8.52 8.20 19.18
C THR A 111 8.31 8.90 17.84
N ILE A 112 8.27 8.12 16.77
CA ILE A 112 7.95 8.54 15.41
C ILE A 112 6.60 7.92 15.02
N TYR A 113 5.73 8.73 14.42
CA TYR A 113 4.49 8.24 13.83
C TYR A 113 4.54 8.31 12.31
N LYS A 114 4.11 7.25 11.64
CA LYS A 114 3.88 7.23 10.20
C LYS A 114 2.43 6.85 9.92
N ILE A 115 1.87 7.34 8.84
CA ILE A 115 0.54 6.95 8.36
C ILE A 115 0.66 6.54 6.90
N GLY A 116 -0.19 5.64 6.44
CA GLY A 116 -0.16 5.22 5.05
C GLY A 116 -1.34 4.34 4.67
N ARG A 117 -1.28 3.81 3.45
CA ARG A 117 -2.28 2.89 2.91
C ARG A 117 -1.86 1.44 3.07
N LEU A 118 -2.86 0.58 3.18
CA LEU A 118 -2.72 -0.86 3.07
C LEU A 118 -2.98 -1.30 1.63
N TYR A 119 -2.23 -2.29 1.19
CA TYR A 119 -2.41 -2.98 -0.07
C TYR A 119 -2.49 -4.47 0.19
N ARG A 120 -3.23 -5.22 -0.62
CA ARG A 120 -3.42 -6.66 -0.42
C ARG A 120 -3.20 -7.42 -1.73
N CYS A 121 -2.52 -8.56 -1.62
CA CYS A 121 -2.41 -9.57 -2.65
C CYS A 121 -2.66 -10.93 -1.98
N LYS A 122 -3.77 -11.59 -2.33
CA LYS A 122 -4.24 -12.81 -1.65
C LYS A 122 -4.30 -12.58 -0.12
N ASN A 123 -3.54 -13.35 0.64
CA ASN A 123 -3.47 -13.34 2.10
C ASN A 123 -2.35 -12.46 2.66
N ILE A 124 -1.61 -11.77 1.80
CA ILE A 124 -0.55 -10.86 2.18
C ILE A 124 -1.09 -9.43 2.14
N VAL A 125 -0.96 -8.72 3.27
CA VAL A 125 -1.19 -7.29 3.39
C VAL A 125 0.15 -6.58 3.45
N ALA A 126 0.34 -5.58 2.61
CA ALA A 126 1.50 -4.72 2.57
C ALA A 126 1.13 -3.32 3.07
N THR A 127 2.04 -2.67 3.78
CA THR A 127 1.96 -1.24 4.07
C THR A 127 2.69 -0.44 3.00
N GLU A 128 2.27 0.79 2.77
CA GLU A 128 3.01 1.76 1.94
C GLU A 128 4.46 1.97 2.42
N GLY A 129 4.74 1.73 3.70
CA GLY A 129 6.08 1.75 4.29
C GLY A 129 6.92 0.49 4.06
N GLY A 130 6.40 -0.53 3.35
CA GLY A 130 7.15 -1.72 2.95
C GLY A 130 7.00 -2.95 3.87
N ALA A 131 6.34 -2.84 5.01
CA ALA A 131 6.09 -4.01 5.87
C ALA A 131 5.04 -4.95 5.28
N LEU A 132 5.26 -6.26 5.40
CA LEU A 132 4.37 -7.33 4.94
C LEU A 132 3.78 -8.10 6.13
N PHE A 133 2.51 -8.46 5.99
CA PHE A 133 1.73 -9.19 6.99
C PHE A 133 0.97 -10.31 6.30
N TYR A 134 1.23 -11.56 6.69
CA TYR A 134 0.45 -12.71 6.27
C TYR A 134 -0.71 -12.98 7.23
N PHE A 135 -1.92 -13.08 6.68
CA PHE A 135 -3.13 -13.47 7.40
C PHE A 135 -3.62 -14.81 6.87
N ASP A 136 -4.05 -15.72 7.73
CA ASP A 136 -4.73 -16.95 7.28
C ASP A 136 -6.12 -16.65 6.68
N GLU A 137 -6.83 -17.71 6.29
CA GLU A 137 -8.15 -17.59 5.66
C GLU A 137 -9.22 -17.09 6.65
N GLU A 138 -9.02 -17.35 7.95
CA GLU A 138 -9.84 -16.91 9.07
C GLU A 138 -9.54 -15.46 9.52
N GLY A 139 -8.44 -14.86 9.02
CA GLY A 139 -8.02 -13.50 9.34
C GLY A 139 -7.14 -13.37 10.58
N ASN A 140 -6.56 -14.47 11.07
CA ASN A 140 -5.52 -14.46 12.09
C ASN A 140 -4.17 -14.09 11.47
N LEU A 141 -3.38 -13.31 12.20
CA LEU A 141 -2.05 -12.91 11.78
C LEU A 141 -1.06 -14.07 12.02
N PHE A 142 -0.34 -14.47 10.97
CA PHE A 142 0.66 -15.56 11.00
C PHE A 142 2.08 -15.06 10.67
N THR A 143 2.30 -13.75 10.67
CA THR A 143 3.51 -13.17 10.06
C THR A 143 4.69 -13.03 11.02
N ASP A 144 5.88 -13.25 10.48
CA ASP A 144 7.09 -12.45 10.76
C ASP A 144 6.94 -11.11 10.02
N VAL A 145 7.03 -9.97 10.71
CA VAL A 145 7.15 -8.67 10.05
C VAL A 145 8.56 -8.58 9.52
N LEU A 146 8.71 -8.61 8.20
CA LEU A 146 10.01 -8.50 7.56
C LEU A 146 10.52 -7.05 7.67
N PHE A 147 11.13 -6.72 8.80
CA PHE A 147 12.25 -5.78 8.80
C PHE A 147 13.45 -6.57 8.31
N ILE A 148 14.10 -6.04 7.29
CA ILE A 148 15.31 -6.62 6.71
C ILE A 148 16.29 -6.76 7.89
N ASP A 149 16.55 -8.01 8.31
CA ASP A 149 17.67 -8.44 9.18
C ASP A 149 17.41 -8.82 10.65
N ASP A 150 16.18 -9.08 11.12
CA ASP A 150 16.01 -9.67 12.46
C ASP A 150 15.59 -11.16 12.44
N LYS A 151 16.41 -12.01 13.07
CA LYS A 151 16.22 -13.45 13.28
C LYS A 151 15.74 -13.76 14.72
N THR A 152 15.34 -12.78 15.51
CA THR A 152 15.10 -12.95 16.95
C THR A 152 13.92 -13.86 17.32
N GLY A 153 13.04 -14.23 16.38
CA GLY A 153 12.07 -15.33 16.59
C GLY A 153 11.02 -15.09 17.67
N GLU A 154 10.87 -13.85 18.12
CA GLU A 154 9.85 -13.45 19.08
C GLU A 154 8.55 -13.08 18.32
N PRO A 155 7.40 -13.67 18.69
CA PRO A 155 6.19 -13.58 17.89
C PRO A 155 5.56 -12.18 17.98
N PHE A 156 5.17 -11.63 16.83
CA PHE A 156 4.31 -10.45 16.76
C PHE A 156 2.97 -10.73 17.43
N ARG A 157 2.47 -9.75 18.19
CA ARG A 157 1.14 -9.84 18.79
C ARG A 157 0.13 -9.07 17.95
N ALA A 158 -0.86 -9.77 17.43
CA ALA A 158 -2.05 -9.16 16.83
C ALA A 158 -3.21 -9.16 17.84
N ILE A 159 -3.79 -7.98 18.04
CA ILE A 159 -4.96 -7.76 18.88
C ILE A 159 -6.07 -7.27 17.95
N THR A 160 -7.23 -7.93 18.00
CA THR A 160 -8.44 -7.56 17.25
C THR A 160 -9.52 -6.97 18.14
N ASN A 161 -9.51 -7.33 19.43
CA ASN A 161 -10.39 -6.73 20.41
C ASN A 161 -9.97 -5.29 20.72
N LYS A 162 -10.74 -4.33 20.22
CA LYS A 162 -10.45 -2.90 20.31
C LYS A 162 -10.34 -2.38 21.75
N SER A 163 -11.01 -3.01 22.72
CA SER A 163 -10.88 -2.61 24.13
C SER A 163 -9.49 -2.87 24.71
N GLU A 164 -8.75 -3.81 24.11
CA GLU A 164 -7.39 -4.16 24.51
C GLU A 164 -6.33 -3.30 23.81
N PHE A 165 -6.72 -2.44 22.87
CA PHE A 165 -5.77 -1.56 22.19
C PHE A 165 -5.22 -0.53 23.18
N PRO A 166 -3.95 -0.09 23.03
CA PRO A 166 -3.44 1.03 23.81
C PRO A 166 -4.21 2.31 23.49
N LYS A 167 -4.29 3.24 24.45
CA LYS A 167 -5.09 4.48 24.36
C LYS A 167 -4.91 5.24 23.04
N TRP A 168 -3.68 5.29 22.51
CA TRP A 168 -3.40 6.02 21.26
C TRP A 168 -4.03 5.37 20.01
N ALA A 169 -4.32 4.06 20.06
CA ALA A 169 -4.85 3.25 18.97
C ALA A 169 -6.35 2.96 19.09
N GLN A 170 -6.98 3.29 20.23
CA GLN A 170 -8.42 3.08 20.47
C GLN A 170 -9.35 3.98 19.65
N SER A 171 -8.85 5.06 19.05
CA SER A 171 -9.69 5.93 18.22
C SER A 171 -10.12 5.24 16.93
N ASP A 172 -11.40 5.40 16.55
CA ASP A 172 -11.91 4.99 15.23
C ASP A 172 -11.61 6.01 14.13
N LYS A 173 -11.16 7.20 14.51
CA LYS A 173 -10.81 8.23 13.54
C LYS A 173 -9.55 7.80 12.81
N ALA A 174 -9.76 7.24 11.63
CA ALA A 174 -8.68 6.91 10.71
C ALA A 174 -7.84 8.15 10.41
N PRO A 175 -6.52 7.99 10.22
CA PRO A 175 -5.66 9.10 9.85
C PRO A 175 -6.13 9.70 8.53
N VAL A 176 -6.18 11.03 8.47
CA VAL A 176 -6.42 11.74 7.21
C VAL A 176 -5.11 11.69 6.44
N LEU A 177 -5.05 10.80 5.45
CA LEU A 177 -3.96 10.81 4.48
C LEU A 177 -4.14 12.03 3.58
N GLU A 178 -3.15 12.92 3.59
CA GLU A 178 -3.09 13.97 2.59
C GLU A 178 -2.86 13.30 1.23
N THR A 179 -3.93 13.14 0.45
CA THR A 179 -3.79 12.61 -0.90
C THR A 179 -3.59 13.79 -1.82
N TYR A 180 -2.39 13.88 -2.39
CA TYR A 180 -2.07 14.90 -3.36
C TYR A 180 -2.32 14.36 -4.76
N TYR A 181 -2.82 15.26 -5.60
CA TYR A 181 -3.11 14.99 -7.00
C TYR A 181 -2.43 16.04 -7.85
N ILE A 182 -2.00 15.61 -9.04
CA ILE A 182 -1.55 16.49 -10.09
C ILE A 182 -2.70 16.72 -11.06
N LEU A 183 -2.97 17.99 -11.37
CA LEU A 183 -3.96 18.33 -12.39
C LEU A 183 -3.47 17.92 -13.78
N THR A 184 -4.32 17.20 -14.51
CA THR A 184 -4.08 16.76 -15.88
C THR A 184 -4.76 17.64 -16.92
N GLY A 185 -5.86 18.32 -16.54
CA GLY A 185 -6.56 19.30 -17.36
C GLY A 185 -5.90 20.67 -17.31
N ASP A 186 -6.07 21.45 -18.39
CA ASP A 186 -5.66 22.85 -18.42
C ASP A 186 -6.84 23.78 -18.10
N ASN A 187 -6.56 24.92 -17.45
CA ASN A 187 -7.54 25.92 -17.02
C ASN A 187 -8.76 25.34 -16.27
N VAL A 188 -8.53 24.39 -15.36
CA VAL A 188 -9.59 23.73 -14.59
C VAL A 188 -10.20 24.72 -13.61
N ASN A 189 -11.52 24.89 -13.69
CA ASN A 189 -12.28 25.74 -12.78
C ASN A 189 -12.41 25.07 -11.41
N VAL A 190 -11.94 25.77 -10.37
CA VAL A 190 -12.20 25.45 -8.96
C VAL A 190 -13.44 26.22 -8.55
N ARG A 191 -14.47 25.50 -8.08
CA ARG A 191 -15.82 26.04 -7.89
C ARG A 191 -16.24 26.10 -6.44
N SER A 192 -17.17 27.00 -6.12
CA SER A 192 -17.71 27.14 -4.77
C SER A 192 -18.55 25.95 -4.32
N GLU A 193 -19.20 25.26 -5.25
CA GLU A 193 -20.07 24.10 -4.99
C GLU A 193 -19.82 23.01 -6.05
N ALA A 194 -20.30 21.79 -5.78
CA ALA A 194 -20.25 20.64 -6.68
C ALA A 194 -21.21 20.78 -7.89
N SER A 195 -21.09 21.87 -8.66
CA SER A 195 -21.98 22.21 -9.76
C SER A 195 -21.30 23.10 -10.80
N THR A 196 -21.61 22.92 -12.08
CA THR A 196 -21.11 23.79 -13.16
C THR A 196 -21.71 25.19 -13.15
N ASN A 197 -22.81 25.39 -12.42
CA ASN A 197 -23.50 26.68 -12.33
C ASN A 197 -22.98 27.55 -11.17
N SER A 198 -22.17 27.00 -10.28
CA SER A 198 -21.65 27.76 -9.14
C SER A 198 -20.48 28.66 -9.53
N ALA A 199 -20.18 29.63 -8.66
CA ALA A 199 -19.09 30.58 -8.87
C ALA A 199 -17.74 29.88 -9.05
N VAL A 200 -16.93 30.38 -9.99
CA VAL A 200 -15.54 29.96 -10.16
C VAL A 200 -14.67 30.78 -9.21
N LEU A 201 -14.06 30.11 -8.25
CA LEU A 201 -13.18 30.72 -7.25
C LEU A 201 -11.80 31.01 -7.85
N LEU A 202 -11.28 30.09 -8.67
CA LEU A 202 -9.97 30.19 -9.30
C LEU A 202 -9.87 29.24 -10.51
N LYS A 203 -8.89 29.45 -11.39
CA LYS A 203 -8.53 28.50 -12.45
C LYS A 203 -7.14 27.94 -12.22
N LEU A 204 -7.02 26.62 -12.16
CA LEU A 204 -5.74 25.94 -12.00
C LEU A 204 -5.19 25.51 -13.36
N LYS A 205 -3.86 25.62 -13.51
CA LYS A 205 -3.14 25.13 -14.68
C LYS A 205 -2.82 23.66 -14.56
N LYS A 206 -2.62 23.00 -15.71
CA LYS A 206 -2.08 21.64 -15.76
C LYS A 206 -0.75 21.55 -14.98
N GLY A 207 -0.56 20.47 -14.24
CA GLY A 207 0.61 20.25 -13.39
C GLY A 207 0.49 20.86 -11.99
N ALA A 208 -0.58 21.61 -11.69
CA ALA A 208 -0.82 22.09 -10.33
C ALA A 208 -1.00 20.92 -9.36
N ARG A 209 -0.27 20.97 -8.25
CA ARG A 209 -0.38 20.02 -7.13
C ARG A 209 -1.46 20.49 -6.17
N VAL A 210 -2.46 19.64 -5.93
CA VAL A 210 -3.61 19.93 -5.07
C VAL A 210 -3.80 18.83 -4.04
N LYS A 211 -4.36 19.17 -2.89
CA LYS A 211 -4.68 18.19 -1.84
C LYS A 211 -6.16 17.86 -1.90
N LEU A 212 -6.50 16.59 -2.05
CA LEU A 212 -7.87 16.11 -1.95
C LEU A 212 -8.32 16.14 -0.48
N LEU A 213 -9.45 16.79 -0.23
CA LEU A 213 -10.07 16.90 1.09
C LEU A 213 -11.32 16.03 1.21
N GLU A 214 -12.13 15.96 0.15
CA GLU A 214 -13.42 15.24 0.17
C GLU A 214 -13.77 14.71 -1.22
N ARG A 215 -14.50 13.59 -1.26
CA ARG A 215 -15.15 13.08 -2.48
C ARG A 215 -16.66 13.10 -2.29
N SER A 216 -17.37 13.66 -3.26
CA SER A 216 -18.83 13.63 -3.30
C SER A 216 -19.31 12.51 -4.22
N ASP A 217 -20.55 12.07 -4.01
CA ASP A 217 -21.26 11.15 -4.93
C ASP A 217 -21.91 11.88 -6.11
N VAL A 218 -21.79 13.22 -6.18
CA VAL A 218 -22.30 14.00 -7.33
C VAL A 218 -21.39 13.75 -8.53
N THR A 219 -21.97 13.15 -9.57
CA THR A 219 -21.26 12.84 -10.81
C THR A 219 -21.32 14.00 -11.81
N PHE A 220 -20.35 14.04 -12.71
CA PHE A 220 -20.31 14.93 -13.85
C PHE A 220 -19.71 14.23 -15.06
N THR A 221 -20.32 14.43 -16.23
CA THR A 221 -19.90 13.81 -17.48
C THR A 221 -19.36 14.86 -18.45
N ILE A 222 -18.16 14.63 -18.98
CA ILE A 222 -17.56 15.40 -20.08
C ILE A 222 -17.18 14.44 -21.19
N GLY A 223 -17.83 14.60 -22.34
CA GLY A 223 -17.67 13.68 -23.46
C GLY A 223 -18.10 12.27 -23.05
N ASP A 224 -17.19 11.32 -23.18
CA ASP A 224 -17.33 9.91 -22.81
C ASP A 224 -16.86 9.59 -21.38
N ARG A 225 -16.33 10.58 -20.65
CA ARG A 225 -15.79 10.39 -19.29
C ARG A 225 -16.76 10.88 -18.24
N THR A 226 -17.08 10.00 -17.30
CA THR A 226 -17.82 10.34 -16.08
C THR A 226 -16.85 10.36 -14.90
N GLY A 227 -16.92 11.39 -14.08
CA GLY A 227 -16.22 11.44 -12.80
C GLY A 227 -17.09 12.05 -11.71
N ASN A 228 -16.51 12.23 -10.55
CA ASN A 228 -17.18 12.78 -9.38
C ASN A 228 -16.65 14.17 -9.03
N TRP A 229 -17.50 14.98 -8.42
CA TRP A 229 -17.05 16.20 -7.77
C TRP A 229 -16.24 15.87 -6.52
N VAL A 230 -15.14 16.59 -6.37
CA VAL A 230 -14.23 16.44 -5.25
C VAL A 230 -13.81 17.80 -4.71
N TYR A 231 -13.73 17.91 -3.39
CA TYR A 231 -13.30 19.13 -2.71
C TYR A 231 -11.80 19.08 -2.50
N ILE A 232 -11.10 20.13 -2.93
CA ILE A 232 -9.63 20.21 -2.90
C ILE A 232 -9.15 21.47 -2.17
N ASP A 233 -7.98 21.36 -1.56
CA ASP A 233 -7.14 22.51 -1.23
C ASP A 233 -6.17 22.76 -2.39
N THR A 234 -6.22 23.97 -2.93
CA THR A 234 -5.45 24.33 -4.13
C THR A 234 -4.01 24.71 -3.82
N GLY A 235 -3.68 24.97 -2.54
CA GLY A 235 -2.40 25.55 -2.12
C GLY A 235 -2.20 27.02 -2.51
N VAL A 236 -3.07 27.59 -3.36
CA VAL A 236 -3.03 29.00 -3.76
C VAL A 236 -3.59 29.86 -2.64
N LYS A 237 -2.85 30.89 -2.21
CA LYS A 237 -3.28 31.79 -1.13
C LYS A 237 -4.15 32.93 -1.65
N ASP A 238 -5.20 33.25 -0.91
CA ASP A 238 -6.01 34.45 -1.09
C ASP A 238 -5.30 35.70 -0.54
N LYS A 239 -5.93 36.87 -0.67
CA LYS A 239 -5.40 38.15 -0.16
C LYS A 239 -5.21 38.17 1.36
N LYS A 240 -5.86 37.26 2.09
CA LYS A 240 -5.77 37.12 3.56
C LYS A 240 -4.75 36.04 3.97
N GLY A 241 -4.08 35.40 3.01
CA GLY A 241 -3.10 34.35 3.24
C GLY A 241 -3.68 32.95 3.45
N ASN A 242 -5.00 32.77 3.33
CA ASN A 242 -5.66 31.47 3.45
C ASN A 242 -5.61 30.73 2.13
N THR A 243 -5.50 29.40 2.16
CA THR A 243 -5.59 28.62 0.93
C THR A 243 -7.00 28.63 0.36
N ILE A 244 -7.09 28.79 -0.96
CA ILE A 244 -8.35 28.69 -1.69
C ILE A 244 -8.72 27.22 -1.79
N LYS A 245 -9.93 26.88 -1.35
CA LYS A 245 -10.49 25.53 -1.40
C LYS A 245 -11.76 25.55 -2.24
N GLY A 246 -12.04 24.47 -2.95
CA GLY A 246 -13.21 24.40 -3.81
C GLY A 246 -13.37 23.06 -4.50
N TRP A 247 -14.43 22.95 -5.26
CA TRP A 247 -14.86 21.76 -5.97
C TRP A 247 -14.26 21.70 -7.37
N VAL A 248 -13.72 20.55 -7.74
CA VAL A 248 -13.30 20.20 -9.10
C VAL A 248 -13.84 18.83 -9.46
N VAL A 249 -13.83 18.47 -10.74
CA VAL A 249 -14.20 17.11 -11.18
C VAL A 249 -12.95 16.25 -11.21
N ASP A 250 -13.00 15.06 -10.61
CA ASP A 250 -11.83 14.20 -10.42
C ASP A 250 -11.27 13.59 -11.71
N ILE A 251 -11.99 13.68 -12.84
CA ILE A 251 -11.47 13.35 -14.18
C ILE A 251 -10.20 14.15 -14.53
N TYR A 252 -9.99 15.29 -13.86
CA TYR A 252 -8.82 16.14 -14.05
C TYR A 252 -7.69 15.83 -13.06
N LEU A 253 -7.87 14.87 -12.15
CA LEU A 253 -6.91 14.56 -11.10
C LEU A 253 -6.23 13.22 -11.38
N LYS A 254 -4.91 13.21 -11.30
CA LYS A 254 -4.11 11.99 -11.25
C LYS A 254 -3.39 11.95 -9.91
N GLU A 255 -3.51 10.84 -9.19
CA GLU A 255 -2.77 10.66 -7.93
C GLU A 255 -1.27 10.81 -8.22
N GLU A 256 -0.58 11.57 -7.38
CA GLU A 256 0.87 11.77 -7.45
C GLU A 256 1.62 10.45 -7.22
#